data_AF-A0A354F231-F1
#
_entry.id   AF-A0A354F231-F1
#
_cell.length_a   1.000
_cell.length_b   1.000
_cell.length_c   1.000
_cell.angle_alpha   90.00
_cell.angle_beta   90.00
_cell.angle_gamma   90.00
#
_symmetry.space_group_name_H-M   'P 1'
#
loop_
_entity.id
_entity.type
_entity.pdbx_description
1 polymer ?
#
loop_
_entity_poly.entity_id
_entity_poly.type
_entity_poly.pdbx_seq_one_letter_code
_entity_poly.pdbx_strand_id
1 'polypeptide(L)' 'MGEWRKEDFVAVGYIVKTHGIKGDIKVISLSDNPRRYSTLKKVCIFTKSGMTKEYHIERVI' A
#
# COMPACT_ATOMS: atom_id res chain seq x y z
N MET A 1 0.90 20.44 -10.84
CA MET A 1 0.48 19.30 -10.00
C MET A 1 1.71 18.90 -9.21
N GLY A 2 1.75 19.14 -7.90
CA GLY A 2 2.98 19.03 -7.10
C GLY A 2 3.51 17.60 -6.98
N GLU A 3 4.82 17.46 -6.80
CA GLU A 3 5.44 16.17 -6.44
C GLU A 3 5.04 15.81 -5.01
N TRP A 4 4.40 14.64 -4.85
CA TRP A 4 4.07 14.11 -3.54
C TRP A 4 5.33 13.57 -2.86
N ARG A 5 5.58 13.99 -1.62
CA ARG A 5 6.73 13.52 -0.84
C ARG A 5 6.28 12.51 0.21
N LYS A 6 7.21 11.69 0.70
CA LYS A 6 6.91 10.63 1.68
C LYS A 6 6.30 11.19 2.96
N GLU A 7 6.70 12.41 3.35
CA GLU A 7 6.23 13.10 4.56
C GLU A 7 4.76 13.53 4.45
N ASP A 8 4.19 13.57 3.25
CA ASP A 8 2.78 13.88 3.01
C ASP A 8 1.86 12.68 3.26
N PHE A 9 2.40 11.49 3.58
CA PHE A 9 1.66 10.26 3.78
C PHE A 9 1.92 9.59 5.13
N VAL A 10 0.95 8.79 5.58
CA VAL A 10 1.10 7.90 6.72
C VAL A 10 1.25 6.47 6.24
N ALA A 11 2.28 5.77 6.73
CA ALA A 11 2.47 4.36 6.43
C ALA A 11 1.35 3.52 7.06
N VAL A 12 0.55 2.85 6.24
CA VAL A 12 -0.54 1.95 6.71
C VAL A 12 -0.10 0.49 6.85
N GLY A 13 1.03 0.13 6.23
CA GLY A 13 1.60 -1.21 6.30
C GLY A 13 2.80 -1.39 5.36
N TYR A 14 3.33 -2.60 5.30
CA TYR A 14 4.42 -2.95 4.39
C TYR A 14 4.20 -4.31 3.72
N ILE A 15 4.66 -4.41 2.47
CA ILE A 15 4.59 -5.63 1.67
C ILE A 15 5.66 -6.58 2.16
N VAL A 16 5.26 -7.80 2.53
CA VAL A 16 6.17 -8.83 3.05
C VAL A 16 6.64 -9.75 1.94
N LYS A 17 5.71 -10.21 1.11
CA LYS A 17 5.96 -11.13 0.01
C LYS A 17 4.79 -11.15 -0.97
N THR A 18 5.04 -11.70 -2.14
CA THR A 18 3.99 -12.08 -3.09
C THR A 18 3.10 -13.19 -2.51
N HIS A 19 1.90 -13.30 -3.05
CA HIS A 19 0.91 -14.31 -2.69
C HIS A 19 0.33 -14.95 -3.96
N GLY A 20 0.52 -16.26 -4.11
CA GLY A 20 0.06 -16.98 -5.29
C GLY A 20 0.73 -16.52 -6.61
N ILE A 21 0.09 -16.86 -7.72
CA ILE A 21 0.59 -16.57 -9.08
C ILE A 21 -0.14 -15.41 -9.78
N LYS A 22 -1.23 -14.91 -9.18
CA LYS A 22 -2.09 -13.87 -9.78
C LYS A 22 -1.63 -12.45 -9.43
N GLY A 23 -0.48 -12.30 -8.79
CA GLY A 23 0.06 -10.99 -8.39
C GLY A 23 -0.53 -10.43 -7.10
N ASP A 24 -1.26 -11.23 -6.31
CA ASP A 24 -1.67 -10.83 -4.97
C ASP A 24 -0.43 -10.66 -4.07
N ILE A 25 -0.56 -9.90 -3.00
CA ILE A 25 0.54 -9.64 -2.06
C ILE A 25 0.08 -9.82 -0.62
N LYS A 26 1.01 -10.24 0.25
CA LYS A 26 0.80 -10.25 1.69
C LYS A 26 1.35 -8.96 2.30
N VAL A 27 0.50 -8.27 3.04
CA VAL A 27 0.81 -7.01 3.74
C VAL A 27 0.70 -7.23 5.24
N ILE A 28 1.67 -6.73 6.00
CA ILE A 28 1.49 -6.54 7.45
C ILE A 28 0.92 -5.14 7.67
N SER A 29 -0.27 -5.09 8.28
CA SER A 29 -0.92 -3.84 8.65
C SER A 29 -0.18 -3.18 9.81
N LEU A 30 0.03 -1.87 9.71
CA LEU A 30 0.45 -1.01 10.81
C LEU A 30 -0.74 -0.21 11.38
N SER A 31 -1.94 -0.37 10.81
CA SER A 31 -3.14 0.30 11.29
C SER A 31 -3.91 -0.57 12.28
N ASP A 32 -4.35 0.05 13.39
CA ASP A 32 -5.27 -0.56 14.37
C ASP A 32 -6.68 -0.81 13.83
N ASN A 33 -7.06 -0.15 12.72
CA ASN A 33 -8.34 -0.40 12.08
C ASN A 33 -8.21 -1.63 11.15
N PRO A 34 -8.83 -2.78 11.48
CA PRO A 34 -8.72 -3.99 10.67
C PRO A 34 -9.33 -3.83 9.26
N ARG A 35 -10.22 -2.84 9.07
CA ARG A 35 -10.87 -2.54 7.79
C ARG A 35 -10.12 -1.52 6.94
N ARG A 36 -8.94 -1.05 7.36
CA ARG A 36 -8.16 0.01 6.69
C ARG A 36 -8.05 -0.21 5.17
N TYR A 37 -7.69 -1.40 4.74
CA TYR A 37 -7.50 -1.69 3.32
C TYR A 37 -8.81 -1.87 2.54
N SER A 38 -9.88 -2.28 3.21
CA SER A 38 -11.19 -2.44 2.57
C SER A 38 -11.88 -1.11 2.27
N THR A 39 -11.51 -0.02 2.97
CA THR A 39 -12.10 1.32 2.78
C THR A 39 -11.25 2.22 1.89
N LEU A 40 -9.95 1.95 1.77
CA LEU A 40 -9.05 2.67 0.88
C LEU A 40 -9.27 2.27 -0.57
N LYS A 41 -9.43 3.26 -1.47
CA LYS A 41 -9.48 3.03 -2.92
C LYS A 41 -8.11 2.99 -3.57
N LYS A 42 -7.15 3.71 -3.00
CA LYS A 42 -5.81 3.92 -3.55
C LYS A 42 -4.74 3.90 -2.46
N VAL A 43 -3.53 3.51 -2.84
CA VAL A 43 -2.33 3.51 -2.00
C VAL A 43 -1.11 3.95 -2.80
N CYS A 44 -0.17 4.62 -2.14
CA CYS A 44 1.15 4.90 -2.70
C CYS A 44 2.14 3.87 -2.17
N ILE A 45 2.88 3.23 -3.07
CA ILE A 45 3.96 2.31 -2.71
C ILE A 45 5.28 3.07 -2.81
N PHE A 46 5.99 3.14 -1.69
CA PHE A 46 7.35 3.67 -1.59
C PHE A 46 8.33 2.49 -1.53
N THR A 47 9.21 2.39 -2.53
CA THR A 47 10.28 1.40 -2.53
C THR A 47 11.49 1.90 -1.75
N LYS A 48 12.43 0.99 -1.44
CA LYS A 48 13.72 1.36 -0.83
C LYS A 48 14.55 2.31 -1.70
N SER A 49 14.35 2.29 -3.03
CA SER A 49 15.01 3.19 -3.97
C SER A 49 14.34 4.56 -4.09
N GLY A 50 13.30 4.85 -3.29
CA GLY A 50 12.57 6.13 -3.33
C GLY A 50 11.55 6.22 -4.46
N MET A 51 11.38 5.16 -5.26
CA MET A 51 10.36 5.14 -6.30
C MET A 51 8.98 5.10 -5.67
N THR A 52 8.13 6.04 -6.08
CA THR A 52 6.77 6.18 -5.58
C THR A 52 5.80 5.99 -6.73
N LYS A 53 4.82 5.12 -6.54
CA LYS A 53 3.74 4.94 -7.52
C LYS A 53 2.41 4.69 -6.83
N GLU A 54 1.37 5.34 -7.33
CA GLU A 54 -0.01 5.14 -6.90
C GLU A 54 -0.59 3.86 -7.53
N TYR A 55 -1.32 3.10 -6.73
CA TYR A 55 -2.04 1.91 -7.13
C TYR A 55 -3.46 1.92 -6.58
N HIS A 56 -4.38 1.29 -7.30
CA HIS A 56 -5.73 1.04 -6.85
C HIS A 56 -5.82 -0.29 -6.12
N ILE A 57 -6.59 -0.34 -5.03
CA ILE A 57 -6.90 -1.61 -4.36
C ILE A 57 -8.08 -2.24 -5.10
N GLU A 58 -7.83 -3.36 -5.79
CA GLU A 58 -8.88 -4.10 -6.49
C GLU A 58 -9.69 -4.99 -5.55
N ARG A 59 -9.01 -5.66 -4.61
CA ARG A 59 -9.63 -6.58 -3.65
C ARG A 59 -8.78 -6.74 -2.39
N VAL A 60 -9.44 -7.10 -1.30
CA VAL A 60 -8.83 -7.50 -0.03
C VAL A 60 -9.44 -8.85 0.37
N ILE A 61 -8.60 -9.80 0.77
CA ILE A 61 -8.96 -11.18 1.11
C ILE A 61 -8.64 -11.43 2.58
#